data_AF-A0A421JFD7-F1
#
_entry.id   AF-A0A421JFD7-F1
#
_cell.length_a   1.000
_cell.length_b   1.000
_cell.length_c   1.000
_cell.angle_alpha   90.00
_cell.angle_beta   90.00
_cell.angle_gamma   90.00
#
_symmetry.space_group_name_H-M   'P 1'
#
loop_
_entity.id
_entity.type
_entity.pdbx_description
1 polymer ?
#
loop_
_entity_poly.entity_id
_entity_poly.type
_entity_poly.pdbx_seq_one_letter_code
_entity_poly.pdbx_strand_id
1 'polypeptide(L)'
;MKLSLTFLSLLALAASSPVPEIHTVYTIAYTTVFHTVVAGQSPANTQAQVTTVGLETTPATQAAQTQAAQTQAAQDTQNNPPSAQATTAPATAATPATPAASTSTPATSQASGSAPSSGTHSGQGTYYSTGLGSCGITSVDTDYIVAISHELYDENATDANPNHNPLCGKKITAFYEGNHVEVTVVDRCEGCKYNDLDFSPSAFSQLANQDLGRIDITWNWS
;
A
#
# COMPACT_ATOMS: atom_id res chain seq x y z
N MET A 1 69.83 17.50 35.22
CA MET A 1 68.87 18.62 35.19
C MET A 1 67.51 18.06 34.79
N LYS A 2 66.53 18.22 35.68
CA LYS A 2 65.13 17.80 35.48
C LYS A 2 64.44 18.84 34.58
N LEU A 3 63.72 18.40 33.56
CA LEU A 3 62.66 19.21 32.96
C LEU A 3 61.48 18.30 32.62
N SER A 4 60.53 18.28 33.54
CA SER A 4 59.24 17.60 33.43
C SER A 4 58.32 18.52 32.62
N LEU A 5 57.88 18.09 31.43
CA LEU A 5 56.88 18.81 30.64
C LEU A 5 55.55 18.05 30.72
N THR A 6 54.74 18.43 31.70
CA THR A 6 53.34 18.02 31.83
C THR A 6 52.52 18.71 30.73
N PHE A 7 52.05 17.95 29.75
CA PHE A 7 51.02 18.41 28.81
C PHE A 7 49.63 18.16 29.41
N LEU A 8 48.90 19.26 29.55
CA LEU A 8 47.59 19.39 30.14
C LEU A 8 46.54 18.72 29.23
N SER A 9 45.89 17.66 29.73
CA SER A 9 44.77 17.00 29.07
C SER A 9 43.57 17.94 28.99
N LEU A 10 43.21 18.40 27.79
CA LEU A 10 42.00 19.18 27.55
C LEU A 10 40.81 18.22 27.46
N LEU A 11 40.09 18.06 28.58
CA LEU A 11 38.86 17.28 28.64
C LEU A 11 37.70 18.14 28.09
N ALA A 12 37.28 17.89 26.87
CA ALA A 12 36.08 18.50 26.30
C ALA A 12 34.82 17.83 26.90
N LEU A 13 34.14 18.52 27.83
CA LEU A 13 32.79 18.13 28.23
C LEU A 13 31.81 18.57 27.13
N ALA A 14 31.43 17.64 26.26
CA ALA A 14 30.26 17.81 25.41
C ALA A 14 29.00 17.61 26.29
N ALA A 15 28.31 18.70 26.60
CA ALA A 15 26.98 18.64 27.20
C ALA A 15 25.98 18.20 26.13
N SER A 16 25.52 16.95 26.19
CA SER A 16 24.38 16.46 25.41
C SER A 16 23.09 17.03 26.00
N SER A 17 22.44 17.96 25.30
CA SER A 17 21.10 18.42 25.64
C SER A 17 20.09 17.28 25.37
N PRO A 18 19.16 16.97 26.30
CA PRO A 18 18.11 15.99 26.03
C PRO A 18 17.13 16.55 25.00
N VAL A 19 16.93 15.82 23.90
CA VAL A 19 15.85 16.07 22.94
C VAL A 19 14.54 15.65 23.61
N PRO A 20 13.51 16.51 23.71
CA PRO A 20 12.22 16.09 24.22
C PRO A 20 11.55 15.13 23.23
N GLU A 21 11.23 13.94 23.71
CA GLU A 21 10.42 12.95 23.01
C GLU A 21 8.96 13.43 23.00
N ILE A 22 8.46 13.85 21.83
CA ILE A 22 7.06 14.27 21.68
C ILE A 22 6.22 13.01 21.42
N HIS A 23 5.45 12.59 22.41
CA HIS A 23 4.35 11.64 22.25
C HIS A 23 3.08 12.41 21.90
N THR A 24 2.66 12.34 20.64
CA THR A 24 1.40 12.93 20.20
C THR A 24 0.26 11.92 20.41
N VAL A 25 -0.58 12.15 21.42
CA VAL A 25 -1.81 11.39 21.63
C VAL A 25 -2.96 12.13 20.94
N TYR A 26 -3.47 11.61 19.82
CA TYR A 26 -4.70 12.11 19.22
C TYR A 26 -5.89 11.33 19.76
N THR A 27 -6.68 11.96 20.64
CA THR A 27 -7.98 11.43 21.07
C THR A 27 -9.06 11.98 20.14
N ILE A 28 -9.52 11.19 19.19
CA ILE A 28 -10.64 11.59 18.32
C ILE A 28 -11.93 11.14 19.01
N ALA A 29 -12.65 12.07 19.62
CA ALA A 29 -14.02 11.84 20.06
C ALA A 29 -14.95 11.99 18.84
N TYR A 30 -15.39 10.88 18.27
CA TYR A 30 -16.42 10.90 17.23
C TYR A 30 -17.80 10.97 17.91
N THR A 31 -18.55 12.05 17.69
CA THR A 31 -19.95 12.12 18.14
C THR A 31 -20.85 11.52 17.07
N THR A 32 -21.37 10.33 17.30
CA THR A 32 -22.40 9.73 16.44
C THR A 32 -23.73 10.44 16.69
N VAL A 33 -24.25 11.17 15.69
CA VAL A 33 -25.59 11.75 15.74
C VAL A 33 -26.58 10.70 15.22
N PHE A 34 -27.33 10.07 16.13
CA PHE A 34 -28.46 9.22 15.76
C PHE A 34 -29.68 10.09 15.43
N HIS A 35 -30.11 10.09 14.16
CA HIS A 35 -31.41 10.64 13.78
C HIS A 35 -32.44 9.52 13.75
N THR A 36 -33.34 9.49 14.75
CA THR A 36 -34.49 8.58 14.74
C THR A 36 -35.60 9.21 13.92
N VAL A 37 -35.83 8.70 12.70
CA VAL A 37 -36.97 9.11 11.89
C VAL A 37 -38.17 8.26 12.30
N VAL A 38 -39.10 8.84 13.06
CA VAL A 38 -40.37 8.19 13.38
C VAL A 38 -41.30 8.36 12.17
N ALA A 39 -41.59 7.28 11.46
CA ALA A 39 -42.55 7.29 10.36
C ALA A 39 -43.96 7.54 10.90
N GLY A 40 -44.55 8.72 10.60
CA GLY A 40 -45.98 8.96 10.83
C GLY A 40 -46.45 10.38 11.19
N GLN A 41 -45.60 11.42 11.19
CA GLN A 41 -46.06 12.78 11.57
C GLN A 41 -45.82 13.84 10.46
N SER A 42 -46.90 14.57 10.17
CA SER A 42 -47.03 15.66 9.19
C SER A 42 -46.13 16.86 9.51
N PRO A 43 -45.64 17.64 8.52
CA PRO A 43 -44.61 18.64 8.74
C PRO A 43 -45.22 19.96 9.24
N ALA A 44 -45.39 20.08 10.55
CA ALA A 44 -45.55 21.37 11.20
C ALA A 44 -45.06 21.27 12.64
N ASN A 45 -43.91 21.91 12.90
CA ASN A 45 -43.38 22.23 14.23
C ASN A 45 -42.57 21.11 14.94
N THR A 46 -41.28 21.04 14.63
CA THR A 46 -40.29 20.32 15.47
C THR A 46 -39.22 21.31 15.91
N GLN A 47 -39.31 21.75 17.17
CA GLN A 47 -38.18 22.40 17.85
C GLN A 47 -37.20 21.31 18.30
N ALA A 48 -35.93 21.46 17.94
CA ALA A 48 -34.86 20.58 18.38
C ALA A 48 -34.68 20.73 19.90
N GLN A 49 -35.01 19.68 20.66
CA GLN A 49 -34.60 19.59 22.06
C GLN A 49 -33.23 18.91 22.14
N VAL A 50 -32.23 19.70 22.54
CA VAL A 50 -30.87 19.22 22.81
C VAL A 50 -30.87 18.54 24.18
N THR A 51 -30.79 17.22 24.19
CA THR A 51 -30.57 16.45 25.42
C THR A 51 -29.08 16.15 25.55
N THR A 52 -28.40 16.86 26.45
CA THR A 52 -26.98 16.65 26.74
C THR A 52 -26.83 15.46 27.69
N VAL A 53 -26.30 14.34 27.20
CA VAL A 53 -25.92 13.19 28.05
C VAL A 53 -24.43 13.34 28.37
N GLY A 54 -24.10 13.65 29.62
CA GLY A 54 -22.72 13.72 30.09
C GLY A 54 -22.18 12.30 30.33
N LEU A 55 -21.05 11.96 29.70
CA LEU A 55 -20.25 10.81 30.12
C LEU A 55 -19.30 11.27 31.22
N GLU A 56 -19.56 10.82 32.44
CA GLU A 56 -18.63 10.91 33.57
C GLU A 56 -17.47 9.94 33.36
N THR A 57 -16.24 10.47 33.34
CA THR A 57 -15.01 9.68 33.35
C THR A 57 -14.59 9.41 34.79
N THR A 58 -14.65 8.15 35.22
CA THR A 58 -14.05 7.70 36.48
C THR A 58 -12.69 7.03 36.21
N PRO A 59 -11.59 7.46 36.85
CA PRO A 59 -10.31 6.77 36.76
C PRO A 59 -10.20 5.69 37.84
N ALA A 60 -10.35 4.41 37.47
CA ALA A 60 -10.07 3.30 38.38
C ALA A 60 -8.58 2.91 38.29
N THR A 61 -7.84 3.34 39.31
CA THR A 61 -6.51 2.83 39.66
C THR A 61 -6.69 1.48 40.35
N GLN A 62 -6.10 0.40 39.84
CA GLN A 62 -5.90 -0.80 40.65
C GLN A 62 -4.51 -1.40 40.39
N ALA A 63 -3.68 -1.30 41.43
CA ALA A 63 -2.35 -1.86 41.51
C ALA A 63 -2.40 -3.34 41.94
N ALA A 64 -1.55 -4.12 41.28
CA ALA A 64 -0.80 -5.32 41.66
C ALA A 64 -1.16 -6.16 42.91
N GLN A 65 -1.10 -7.50 42.71
CA GLN A 65 -0.33 -8.56 43.41
C GLN A 65 -1.11 -9.91 43.25
N THR A 66 -0.56 -11.10 42.96
CA THR A 66 0.65 -11.77 43.48
C THR A 66 0.95 -13.07 42.69
N GLN A 67 2.25 -13.44 42.55
CA GLN A 67 2.90 -14.79 42.53
C GLN A 67 2.40 -15.91 41.57
N ALA A 68 3.19 -16.88 41.12
CA ALA A 68 4.63 -17.11 40.93
C ALA A 68 4.77 -18.43 40.13
N ALA A 69 5.89 -18.54 39.42
CA ALA A 69 6.38 -19.63 38.57
C ALA A 69 6.00 -21.09 38.91
N GLN A 70 5.76 -21.89 37.87
CA GLN A 70 6.35 -23.23 37.77
C GLN A 70 6.80 -23.55 36.33
N THR A 71 8.09 -23.87 36.24
CA THR A 71 8.81 -24.43 35.10
C THR A 71 8.51 -25.92 35.00
N GLN A 72 8.27 -26.46 33.80
CA GLN A 72 8.63 -27.85 33.55
C GLN A 72 9.04 -28.05 32.09
N ALA A 73 10.32 -28.35 31.93
CA ALA A 73 10.90 -28.85 30.71
C ALA A 73 10.99 -30.37 30.79
N ALA A 74 10.77 -30.97 29.62
CA ALA A 74 11.46 -32.12 29.06
C ALA A 74 10.84 -33.53 29.19
N GLN A 75 10.85 -34.17 28.01
CA GLN A 75 10.98 -35.59 27.68
C GLN A 75 9.70 -36.42 27.58
N ASP A 76 9.25 -36.62 26.33
CA ASP A 76 9.16 -38.00 25.84
C ASP A 76 9.61 -38.10 24.38
N THR A 77 10.46 -39.09 24.15
CA THR A 77 11.03 -39.56 22.90
C THR A 77 10.23 -40.77 22.46
N GLN A 78 9.91 -40.89 21.17
CA GLN A 78 10.26 -42.06 20.34
C GLN A 78 9.44 -42.11 19.04
N ASN A 79 10.22 -42.11 17.94
CA ASN A 79 10.15 -43.10 16.86
C ASN A 79 8.81 -43.31 16.15
N ASN A 80 8.61 -42.55 15.06
CA ASN A 80 8.50 -43.21 13.75
C ASN A 80 8.72 -42.21 12.60
N PRO A 81 9.46 -42.59 11.55
CA PRO A 81 9.71 -41.73 10.39
C PRO A 81 8.45 -41.64 9.52
N PRO A 82 7.97 -40.44 9.14
CA PRO A 82 7.15 -40.33 7.94
C PRO A 82 8.10 -40.56 6.75
N SER A 83 7.82 -41.67 6.08
CA SER A 83 8.37 -42.04 4.78
C SER A 83 8.60 -40.82 3.88
N ALA A 84 9.81 -40.69 3.34
CA ALA A 84 10.13 -39.77 2.28
C ALA A 84 9.28 -40.11 1.04
N GLN A 85 8.10 -39.49 0.93
CA GLN A 85 7.37 -39.45 -0.31
C GLN A 85 8.00 -38.37 -1.19
N ALA A 86 8.91 -38.82 -2.04
CA ALA A 86 9.30 -38.10 -3.24
C ALA A 86 8.03 -37.85 -4.08
N THR A 87 7.47 -36.65 -4.01
CA THR A 87 6.49 -36.19 -4.99
C THR A 87 7.27 -35.79 -6.24
N THR A 88 7.21 -36.67 -7.23
CA THR A 88 7.69 -36.47 -8.59
C THR A 88 7.07 -35.20 -9.18
N ALA A 89 7.93 -34.24 -9.52
CA ALA A 89 7.58 -33.13 -10.40
C ALA A 89 7.15 -33.64 -11.78
N PRO A 90 6.03 -33.19 -12.35
CA PRO A 90 5.77 -33.38 -13.77
C PRO A 90 6.60 -32.35 -14.55
N ALA A 91 7.69 -32.82 -15.14
CA ALA A 91 8.37 -32.12 -16.22
C ALA A 91 7.54 -32.22 -17.52
N THR A 92 7.28 -31.06 -18.11
CA THR A 92 7.26 -30.77 -19.55
C THR A 92 6.46 -31.69 -20.48
N ALA A 93 5.36 -31.16 -21.04
CA ALA A 93 4.83 -31.60 -22.32
C ALA A 93 4.55 -30.39 -23.22
N ALA A 94 5.10 -30.46 -24.44
CA ALA A 94 5.32 -29.38 -25.36
C ALA A 94 4.05 -28.83 -26.03
N THR A 95 4.09 -27.52 -26.25
CA THR A 95 3.31 -26.74 -27.22
C THR A 95 3.42 -27.32 -28.64
N PRO A 96 2.31 -27.46 -29.38
CA PRO A 96 2.37 -27.52 -30.85
C PRO A 96 2.37 -26.11 -31.43
N ALA A 97 3.33 -25.84 -32.30
CA ALA A 97 3.53 -24.57 -32.97
C ALA A 97 3.04 -24.61 -34.44
N THR A 98 2.41 -23.49 -34.87
CA THR A 98 2.59 -22.82 -36.19
C THR A 98 1.79 -23.35 -37.41
N PRO A 99 1.49 -22.57 -38.49
CA PRO A 99 1.41 -21.10 -38.69
C PRO A 99 0.06 -20.59 -39.27
N ALA A 100 -0.22 -19.30 -39.14
CA ALA A 100 -0.84 -18.54 -40.24
C ALA A 100 -0.22 -17.14 -40.31
N ALA A 101 0.59 -16.94 -41.35
CA ALA A 101 1.17 -15.66 -41.71
C ALA A 101 0.07 -14.70 -42.17
N SER A 102 0.09 -13.48 -41.64
CA SER A 102 -0.54 -12.33 -42.28
C SER A 102 0.52 -11.25 -42.43
N THR A 103 0.96 -11.07 -43.67
CA THR A 103 1.75 -9.92 -44.12
C THR A 103 0.97 -8.63 -43.84
N SER A 104 1.48 -7.82 -42.92
CA SER A 104 1.15 -6.40 -42.84
C SER A 104 2.44 -5.57 -42.97
N THR A 105 2.37 -4.66 -43.92
CA THR A 105 3.38 -3.70 -44.39
C THR A 105 3.89 -2.79 -43.25
N PRO A 106 5.16 -2.34 -43.26
CA PRO A 106 5.67 -1.44 -42.23
C PRO A 106 5.06 -0.04 -42.39
N ALA A 107 4.24 0.38 -41.43
CA ALA A 107 3.86 1.78 -41.28
C ALA A 107 4.93 2.47 -40.42
N THR A 108 5.72 3.32 -41.06
CA THR A 108 6.63 4.26 -40.39
C THR A 108 5.79 5.29 -39.65
N SER A 109 5.47 5.05 -38.38
CA SER A 109 4.92 6.09 -37.49
C SER A 109 6.07 6.82 -36.83
N GLN A 110 6.20 8.08 -37.21
CA GLN A 110 7.09 9.05 -36.62
C GLN A 110 6.89 9.10 -35.10
N ALA A 111 7.99 9.02 -34.36
CA ALA A 111 8.00 9.30 -32.93
C ALA A 111 7.55 10.74 -32.70
N SER A 112 6.27 10.90 -32.37
CA SER A 112 5.75 12.09 -31.71
C SER A 112 5.43 11.64 -30.29
N GLY A 113 6.26 12.10 -29.34
CA GLY A 113 6.02 11.88 -27.91
C GLY A 113 4.61 12.36 -27.59
N SER A 114 3.70 11.40 -27.48
CA SER A 114 2.30 11.65 -27.21
C SER A 114 2.17 11.58 -25.70
N ALA A 115 1.80 12.70 -25.08
CA ALA A 115 1.32 12.65 -23.71
C ALA A 115 0.20 11.60 -23.64
N PRO A 116 0.11 10.81 -22.56
CA PRO A 116 -0.92 9.80 -22.47
C PRO A 116 -2.29 10.48 -22.61
N SER A 117 -3.15 9.90 -23.44
CA SER A 117 -4.36 10.57 -23.92
C SER A 117 -5.22 11.06 -22.76
N SER A 118 -5.56 12.35 -22.78
CA SER A 118 -6.50 12.93 -21.83
C SER A 118 -7.89 12.31 -22.03
N GLY A 119 -8.46 11.75 -20.97
CA GLY A 119 -9.76 11.08 -21.02
C GLY A 119 -9.93 10.04 -19.90
N THR A 120 -11.16 9.55 -19.78
CA THR A 120 -11.48 8.45 -18.86
C THR A 120 -11.16 7.12 -19.50
N HIS A 121 -10.37 6.34 -18.78
CA HIS A 121 -9.96 4.99 -19.14
C HIS A 121 -10.80 3.99 -18.35
N SER A 122 -11.08 2.83 -18.96
CA SER A 122 -11.75 1.71 -18.30
C SER A 122 -10.85 0.49 -18.35
N GLY A 123 -10.75 -0.21 -17.23
CA GLY A 123 -9.88 -1.36 -17.06
C GLY A 123 -10.19 -2.08 -15.77
N GLN A 124 -9.31 -2.98 -15.34
CA GLN A 124 -9.42 -3.69 -14.08
C GLN A 124 -8.39 -3.20 -13.06
N GLY A 125 -8.78 -3.20 -11.80
CA GLY A 125 -7.92 -2.93 -10.65
C GLY A 125 -7.60 -4.22 -9.89
N THR A 126 -6.34 -4.44 -9.56
CA THR A 126 -5.87 -5.46 -8.58
C THR A 126 -4.96 -4.83 -7.54
N TYR A 127 -4.33 -5.64 -6.67
CA TYR A 127 -3.26 -5.16 -5.82
C TYR A 127 -2.09 -6.15 -5.72
N TYR A 128 -0.93 -5.62 -5.34
CA TYR A 128 0.32 -6.37 -5.18
C TYR A 128 1.04 -5.99 -3.88
N SER A 129 1.97 -6.84 -3.43
CA SER A 129 2.89 -6.49 -2.33
C SER A 129 3.97 -5.55 -2.85
N THR A 130 4.16 -4.40 -2.22
CA THR A 130 5.05 -3.37 -2.75
C THR A 130 6.53 -3.68 -2.51
N GLY A 131 7.40 -2.91 -3.19
CA GLY A 131 8.85 -3.02 -3.06
C GLY A 131 9.54 -2.00 -3.95
N LEU A 132 10.69 -2.39 -4.51
CA LEU A 132 11.37 -1.61 -5.53
C LEU A 132 10.61 -1.74 -6.86
N GLY A 133 10.00 -0.64 -7.32
CA GLY A 133 9.33 -0.59 -8.61
C GLY A 133 10.26 -0.22 -9.77
N SER A 134 9.76 -0.40 -10.99
CA SER A 134 10.44 -0.13 -12.25
C SER A 134 10.81 1.33 -12.46
N CYS A 135 10.18 2.25 -11.73
CA CYS A 135 10.60 3.66 -11.68
C CYS A 135 11.85 3.91 -10.80
N GLY A 136 12.43 2.86 -10.19
CA GLY A 136 13.56 2.97 -9.28
C GLY A 136 13.19 3.50 -7.90
N ILE A 137 11.90 3.49 -7.54
CA ILE A 137 11.36 3.99 -6.27
C ILE A 137 11.02 2.78 -5.40
N THR A 138 11.46 2.79 -4.14
CA THR A 138 11.04 1.78 -3.15
C THR A 138 9.84 2.30 -2.38
N SER A 139 8.78 1.51 -2.31
CA SER A 139 7.53 1.83 -1.63
C SER A 139 7.10 0.72 -0.68
N VAL A 140 6.25 1.09 0.28
CA VAL A 140 5.63 0.18 1.26
C VAL A 140 4.12 0.06 1.03
N ASP A 141 3.51 -1.00 1.56
CA ASP A 141 2.10 -1.32 1.31
C ASP A 141 1.11 -0.22 1.75
N THR A 142 1.58 0.72 2.60
CA THR A 142 0.83 1.89 3.07
C THR A 142 0.90 3.12 2.17
N ASP A 143 1.82 3.14 1.20
CA ASP A 143 1.89 4.24 0.23
C ASP A 143 0.71 4.17 -0.74
N TYR A 144 0.30 5.30 -1.32
CA TYR A 144 -0.74 5.34 -2.35
C TYR A 144 -0.09 5.37 -3.73
N ILE A 145 0.23 4.17 -4.21
CA ILE A 145 0.95 3.96 -5.46
C ILE A 145 0.24 2.96 -6.37
N VAL A 146 0.67 2.91 -7.62
CA VAL A 146 0.14 2.00 -8.63
C VAL A 146 1.23 1.57 -9.60
N ALA A 147 1.13 0.34 -10.07
CA ALA A 147 1.81 -0.15 -11.25
C ALA A 147 0.86 -0.03 -12.46
N ILE A 148 1.33 0.59 -13.54
CA ILE A 148 0.58 0.66 -14.81
C ILE A 148 0.96 -0.51 -15.71
N SER A 149 0.12 -0.83 -16.70
CA SER A 149 0.39 -1.94 -17.61
C SER A 149 1.74 -1.85 -18.30
N HIS A 150 2.33 -3.02 -18.55
CA HIS A 150 3.57 -3.14 -19.30
C HIS A 150 3.51 -2.49 -20.68
N GLU A 151 2.37 -2.61 -21.38
CA GLU A 151 2.15 -2.03 -22.71
C GLU A 151 2.18 -0.49 -22.65
N LEU A 152 1.43 0.12 -21.73
CA LEU A 152 1.38 1.57 -21.55
C LEU A 152 2.71 2.12 -21.05
N TYR A 153 3.41 1.37 -20.19
CA TYR A 153 4.73 1.74 -19.72
C TYR A 153 5.74 1.76 -20.87
N ASP A 154 5.87 0.65 -21.61
CA ASP A 154 6.92 0.48 -22.63
C ASP A 154 6.73 1.38 -23.85
N GLU A 155 5.50 1.61 -24.29
CA GLU A 155 5.25 2.50 -25.43
C GLU A 155 5.67 3.95 -25.15
N ASN A 156 5.76 4.32 -23.86
CA ASN A 156 6.17 5.64 -23.39
C ASN A 156 7.66 5.71 -22.98
N ALA A 157 8.40 4.60 -23.09
CA ALA A 157 9.83 4.60 -22.76
C ALA A 157 10.62 5.55 -23.69
N THR A 158 11.45 6.40 -23.11
CA THR A 158 12.26 7.41 -23.84
C THR A 158 13.71 6.96 -24.05
N ASP A 159 14.19 6.04 -23.22
CA ASP A 159 15.51 5.43 -23.31
C ASP A 159 15.48 3.99 -22.73
N ALA A 160 16.65 3.35 -22.63
CA ALA A 160 16.78 1.98 -22.13
C ALA A 160 16.70 1.86 -20.60
N ASN A 161 16.72 2.97 -19.87
CA ASN A 161 16.63 2.98 -18.41
C ASN A 161 15.16 3.10 -17.98
N PRO A 162 14.54 2.04 -17.40
CA PRO A 162 13.13 2.09 -17.01
C PRO A 162 12.86 3.21 -15.99
N ASN A 163 13.82 3.54 -15.12
CA ASN A 163 13.68 4.60 -14.12
C ASN A 163 13.45 6.00 -14.74
N HIS A 164 13.74 6.18 -16.03
CA HIS A 164 13.55 7.44 -16.75
C HIS A 164 12.22 7.51 -17.52
N ASN A 165 11.35 6.50 -17.38
CA ASN A 165 10.06 6.52 -18.05
C ASN A 165 9.27 7.79 -17.67
N PRO A 166 8.78 8.58 -18.63
CA PRO A 166 8.07 9.84 -18.37
C PRO A 166 6.74 9.68 -17.63
N LEU A 167 6.21 8.45 -17.52
CA LEU A 167 5.04 8.13 -16.72
C LEU A 167 5.36 7.94 -15.23
N CYS A 168 6.63 7.69 -14.87
CA CYS A 168 7.03 7.62 -13.47
C CYS A 168 6.76 8.92 -12.74
N GLY A 169 6.14 8.83 -11.56
CA GLY A 169 5.75 9.98 -10.75
C GLY A 169 4.49 10.72 -11.23
N LYS A 170 3.88 10.31 -12.35
CA LYS A 170 2.56 10.81 -12.75
C LYS A 170 1.49 10.30 -11.79
N LYS A 171 0.38 11.02 -11.72
CA LYS A 171 -0.74 10.71 -10.83
C LYS A 171 -1.93 10.23 -11.63
N ILE A 172 -2.65 9.28 -11.03
CA ILE A 172 -3.90 8.74 -11.55
C ILE A 172 -4.94 8.86 -10.45
N THR A 173 -6.14 9.30 -10.79
CA THR A 173 -7.32 9.13 -9.93
C THR A 173 -8.14 7.96 -10.46
N ALA A 174 -8.28 6.90 -9.67
CA ALA A 174 -9.11 5.73 -9.97
C ALA A 174 -10.43 5.77 -9.21
N PHE A 175 -11.48 5.18 -9.79
CA PHE A 175 -12.85 5.20 -9.30
C PHE A 175 -13.47 3.80 -9.32
N TYR A 176 -14.24 3.48 -8.29
CA TYR A 176 -15.02 2.25 -8.17
C TYR A 176 -16.25 2.47 -7.29
N GLU A 177 -17.45 2.20 -7.79
CA GLU A 177 -18.72 2.25 -7.03
C GLU A 177 -18.94 3.51 -6.14
N GLY A 178 -18.45 4.67 -6.59
CA GLY A 178 -18.54 5.95 -5.85
C GLY A 178 -17.35 6.27 -4.94
N ASN A 179 -16.45 5.31 -4.73
CA ASN A 179 -15.15 5.51 -4.09
C ASN A 179 -14.12 5.98 -5.12
N HIS A 180 -13.05 6.62 -4.62
CA HIS A 180 -11.91 7.01 -5.45
C HIS A 180 -10.61 7.03 -4.64
N VAL A 181 -9.49 6.94 -5.35
CA VAL A 181 -8.15 7.10 -4.79
C VAL A 181 -7.23 7.77 -5.78
N GLU A 182 -6.42 8.72 -5.32
CA GLU A 182 -5.31 9.26 -6.10
C GLU A 182 -4.02 8.50 -5.77
N VAL A 183 -3.34 8.01 -6.79
CA VAL A 183 -2.14 7.18 -6.68
C VAL A 183 -1.02 7.71 -7.57
N THR A 184 0.22 7.45 -7.16
CA THR A 184 1.41 7.80 -7.95
C THR A 184 1.91 6.57 -8.70
N VAL A 185 2.20 6.71 -10.00
CA VAL A 185 2.79 5.66 -10.82
C VAL A 185 4.25 5.47 -10.41
N VAL A 186 4.59 4.28 -9.92
CA VAL A 186 5.97 3.95 -9.50
C VAL A 186 6.47 2.62 -10.06
N ASP A 187 5.62 1.87 -10.75
CA ASP A 187 5.97 0.54 -11.22
C ASP A 187 5.24 0.16 -12.52
N ARG A 188 5.65 -0.97 -13.08
CA ARG A 188 5.22 -1.59 -14.32
C ARG A 188 4.64 -2.97 -14.01
N CYS A 189 3.42 -3.22 -14.43
CA CYS A 189 2.69 -4.47 -14.22
C CYS A 189 2.78 -5.38 -15.45
N GLU A 190 3.60 -6.43 -15.37
CA GLU A 190 3.79 -7.45 -16.43
C GLU A 190 2.52 -8.22 -16.78
N GLY A 191 1.61 -8.40 -15.81
CA GLY A 191 0.39 -9.18 -15.97
C GLY A 191 -0.84 -8.37 -16.37
N CYS A 192 -0.73 -7.05 -16.45
CA CYS A 192 -1.85 -6.13 -16.68
C CYS A 192 -2.11 -5.94 -18.17
N LYS A 193 -3.39 -5.89 -18.55
CA LYS A 193 -3.80 -5.39 -19.87
C LYS A 193 -3.58 -3.88 -19.95
N TYR A 194 -3.59 -3.33 -21.15
CA TYR A 194 -3.27 -1.92 -21.44
C TYR A 194 -3.80 -0.89 -20.42
N ASN A 195 -5.08 -0.95 -20.02
CA ASN A 195 -5.70 -0.01 -19.08
C ASN A 195 -5.87 -0.54 -17.64
N ASP A 196 -5.37 -1.74 -17.34
CA ASP A 196 -5.43 -2.31 -15.99
C ASP A 196 -4.41 -1.62 -15.08
N LEU A 197 -4.76 -1.51 -13.80
CA LEU A 197 -3.96 -0.89 -12.75
C LEU A 197 -3.75 -1.89 -11.60
N ASP A 198 -2.52 -1.97 -11.10
CA ASP A 198 -2.19 -2.82 -9.94
C ASP A 198 -1.77 -1.93 -8.76
N PHE A 199 -2.65 -1.81 -7.77
CA PHE A 199 -2.51 -0.84 -6.69
C PHE A 199 -1.67 -1.39 -5.53
N SER A 200 -1.06 -0.51 -4.74
CA SER A 200 -0.66 -0.88 -3.37
C SER A 200 -1.89 -1.33 -2.54
N PRO A 201 -1.73 -2.20 -1.53
CA PRO A 201 -2.85 -2.71 -0.73
C PRO A 201 -3.69 -1.60 -0.09
N SER A 202 -3.04 -0.56 0.44
CA SER A 202 -3.77 0.55 1.10
C SER A 202 -4.55 1.42 0.11
N ALA A 203 -4.04 1.61 -1.11
CA ALA A 203 -4.78 2.31 -2.16
C ALA A 203 -5.98 1.48 -2.66
N PHE A 204 -5.82 0.17 -2.85
CA PHE A 204 -6.92 -0.71 -3.23
C PHE A 204 -8.04 -0.69 -2.18
N SER A 205 -7.67 -0.70 -0.89
CA SER A 205 -8.62 -0.61 0.23
C SER A 205 -9.43 0.69 0.27
N GLN A 206 -9.01 1.76 -0.41
CA GLN A 206 -9.84 2.95 -0.59
C GLN A 206 -10.94 2.74 -1.63
N LEU A 207 -10.74 1.83 -2.59
CA LEU A 207 -11.70 1.52 -3.63
C LEU A 207 -12.66 0.41 -3.20
N ALA A 208 -12.13 -0.70 -2.69
CA ALA A 208 -12.91 -1.89 -2.36
C ALA A 208 -12.26 -2.77 -1.28
N ASN A 209 -13.00 -3.75 -0.76
CA ASN A 209 -12.42 -4.80 0.07
C ASN A 209 -11.44 -5.66 -0.78
N GLN A 210 -10.22 -5.85 -0.27
CA GLN A 210 -9.18 -6.68 -0.89
C GLN A 210 -9.61 -8.14 -1.14
N ASP A 211 -10.61 -8.65 -0.42
CA ASP A 211 -11.18 -9.99 -0.65
C ASP A 211 -11.78 -10.16 -2.05
N LEU A 212 -12.16 -9.05 -2.72
CA LEU A 212 -12.61 -9.10 -4.12
C LEU A 212 -11.48 -9.46 -5.07
N GLY A 213 -10.22 -9.13 -4.73
CA GLY A 213 -9.01 -9.40 -5.51
C GLY A 213 -8.87 -8.59 -6.80
N ARG A 214 -9.99 -8.37 -7.51
CA ARG A 214 -10.06 -7.70 -8.81
C ARG A 214 -11.40 -7.00 -8.98
N ILE A 215 -11.37 -5.76 -9.46
CA ILE A 215 -12.55 -4.90 -9.64
C ILE A 215 -12.52 -4.21 -11.01
N ASP A 216 -13.68 -3.94 -11.60
CA ASP A 216 -13.75 -3.11 -12.82
C ASP A 216 -13.73 -1.63 -12.43
N ILE A 217 -12.72 -0.89 -12.89
CA ILE A 217 -12.48 0.51 -12.51
C ILE A 217 -12.58 1.44 -13.71
N THR A 218 -12.78 2.72 -13.42
CA THR A 218 -12.42 3.79 -14.34
C THR A 218 -11.34 4.66 -13.74
N TRP A 219 -10.54 5.32 -14.58
CA TRP A 219 -9.49 6.20 -14.09
C TRP A 219 -9.14 7.31 -15.07
N ASN A 220 -8.55 8.38 -14.56
CA ASN A 220 -8.05 9.50 -15.35
C ASN A 220 -6.64 9.87 -14.87
N TRP A 221 -5.81 10.38 -15.77
CA TRP A 221 -4.59 11.10 -15.37
C TRP A 221 -4.97 12.37 -14.61
N SER A 222 -4.25 12.67 -13.53
CA SER A 222 -4.44 13.85 -12.66
C SER A 222 -3.56 15.03 -13.06
#